data_AF-R4W6I3-F1
#
_entry.id   AF-R4W6I3-F1
#
_cell.length_a   1.000
_cell.length_b   1.000
_cell.length_c   1.000
_cell.angle_alpha   90.00
_cell.angle_beta   90.00
_cell.angle_gamma   90.00
#
_symmetry.space_group_name_H-M   'P 1'
#
loop_
_entity.id
_entity.type
_entity.pdbx_description
1 polymer ?
#
loop_
_entity_poly.entity_id
_entity_poly.type
_entity_poly.pdbx_seq_one_letter_code
_entity_poly.pdbx_strand_id
1 'polypeptide(L)'
;MTRFDASTPDDRRALVADAIRAHRERGSVFCTLEAGSPPPDHATTDDAAIDGDDAVQDADSVVSDAERPAPDVPEADSGDGTLDGEPDAPAWIQFSDPESQLNLDCTDEEYDRITDVLSTAGAFTIDEQASPEEAEGRNLRVTAYADPDRIGQVVDRIFVEGFGYDEDYRLWATEI
;
A
#
# COMPACT_ATOMS: atom_id res chain seq x y z
N MET A 1 -20.59 7.94 5.13
CA MET A 1 -20.06 6.71 5.74
C MET A 1 -19.54 7.03 7.12
N THR A 2 -19.84 6.21 8.12
CA THR A 2 -19.06 6.19 9.36
C THR A 2 -17.82 5.35 9.08
N ARG A 3 -16.63 5.94 9.25
CA ARG A 3 -15.34 5.26 9.13
C ARG A 3 -14.88 4.93 10.55
N PHE A 4 -14.54 3.68 10.81
CA PHE A 4 -14.01 3.23 12.10
C PHE A 4 -12.53 2.88 11.91
N ASP A 5 -11.70 3.14 12.92
CA ASP A 5 -10.26 2.88 12.88
C ASP A 5 -9.73 2.19 14.12
N ALA A 6 -8.61 1.49 13.95
CA ALA A 6 -7.84 0.85 15.00
C ALA A 6 -6.35 0.81 14.63
N SER A 7 -5.46 0.87 15.63
CA SER A 7 -4.00 0.83 15.41
C SER A 7 -3.27 -0.14 16.33
N THR A 8 -3.99 -0.88 17.18
CA THR A 8 -3.40 -1.98 17.96
C THR A 8 -3.85 -3.31 17.35
N PRO A 9 -3.04 -4.39 17.44
CA PRO A 9 -3.41 -5.68 16.86
C PRO A 9 -4.76 -6.20 17.34
N ASP A 10 -5.04 -6.14 18.64
CA ASP A 10 -6.30 -6.63 19.21
C ASP A 10 -7.50 -5.78 18.75
N ASP A 11 -7.36 -4.45 18.71
CA ASP A 11 -8.43 -3.56 18.26
C ASP A 11 -8.68 -3.70 16.75
N ARG A 12 -7.65 -3.92 15.93
CA ARG A 12 -7.82 -4.16 14.49
C ARG A 12 -8.57 -5.46 14.23
N ARG A 13 -8.21 -6.54 14.92
CA ARG A 13 -8.91 -7.84 14.80
C ARG A 13 -10.37 -7.71 15.20
N ALA A 14 -10.65 -6.99 16.30
CA ALA A 14 -12.01 -6.71 16.74
C ALA A 14 -12.77 -5.86 15.71
N LEU A 15 -12.13 -4.82 15.17
CA LEU A 15 -12.69 -3.95 14.12
C LEU A 15 -13.12 -4.76 12.88
N VAL A 16 -12.27 -5.67 12.40
CA VAL A 16 -12.59 -6.54 11.26
C VAL A 16 -13.78 -7.44 11.58
N ALA A 17 -13.77 -8.09 12.75
CA ALA A 17 -14.85 -8.98 13.14
C ALA A 17 -16.19 -8.23 13.26
N ASP A 18 -16.20 -7.03 13.83
CA ASP A 18 -17.38 -6.19 13.96
C ASP A 18 -17.85 -5.65 12.61
N ALA A 19 -16.92 -5.27 11.73
CA ALA A 19 -17.23 -4.83 10.37
C ALA A 19 -17.95 -5.93 9.58
N ILE A 20 -17.47 -7.18 9.65
CA ILE A 20 -18.11 -8.34 9.00
C ILE A 20 -19.50 -8.61 9.58
N ARG A 21 -19.65 -8.55 10.91
CA ARG A 21 -20.97 -8.74 11.56
C ARG A 21 -21.96 -7.67 11.11
N ALA A 22 -21.55 -6.41 11.14
CA ALA A 22 -22.43 -5.31 10.77
C ALA A 22 -22.74 -5.30 9.25
N HIS A 23 -21.80 -5.68 8.40
CA HIS A 23 -22.03 -5.91 6.96
C HIS A 23 -23.12 -6.97 6.73
N ARG A 24 -23.04 -8.11 7.44
CA ARG A 24 -24.05 -9.19 7.40
C ARG A 24 -25.43 -8.73 7.88
N GLU A 25 -25.47 -7.94 8.96
CA GLU A 25 -26.72 -7.39 9.48
C GLU A 25 -27.39 -6.41 8.52
N ARG A 26 -26.61 -5.66 7.76
CA ARG A 26 -27.09 -4.63 6.83
C ARG A 26 -27.39 -5.18 5.43
N GLY A 27 -26.78 -6.31 5.06
CA GLY A 27 -26.87 -6.88 3.72
C GLY A 27 -26.19 -6.01 2.66
N SER A 28 -25.14 -5.28 3.05
CA SER A 28 -24.27 -4.55 2.13
C SER A 28 -23.63 -5.52 1.12
N VAL A 29 -23.23 -5.05 -0.07
CA VAL A 29 -22.64 -5.94 -1.08
C VAL A 29 -21.22 -6.35 -0.70
N PHE A 30 -20.47 -5.42 -0.11
CA PHE A 30 -19.12 -5.64 0.38
C PHE A 30 -18.85 -4.79 1.63
N CYS A 31 -17.76 -5.11 2.33
CA CYS A 31 -17.12 -4.26 3.33
C CYS A 31 -15.62 -4.17 2.99
N THR A 32 -15.03 -2.98 3.08
CA THR A 32 -13.64 -2.75 2.72
C THR A 32 -12.81 -2.39 3.95
N LEU A 33 -11.64 -3.02 4.06
CA LEU A 33 -10.65 -2.84 5.11
C LEU A 33 -9.39 -2.25 4.45
N GLU A 34 -8.94 -1.09 4.89
CA GLU A 34 -7.90 -0.31 4.21
C GLU A 34 -6.86 0.18 5.21
N ALA A 35 -5.58 0.07 4.88
CA ALA A 35 -4.51 0.65 5.68
C ALA A 35 -4.55 2.19 5.63
N GLY A 36 -4.02 2.85 6.66
CA GLY A 36 -3.93 4.31 6.71
C GLY A 36 -2.78 4.91 5.92
N SER A 37 -1.93 4.08 5.32
CA SER A 37 -0.69 4.45 4.65
C SER A 37 -0.39 3.43 3.54
N PRO A 38 0.43 3.76 2.53
CA PRO A 38 0.93 2.78 1.57
C PRO A 38 1.83 1.74 2.26
N PRO A 39 1.97 0.52 1.71
CA PRO A 39 2.90 -0.47 2.24
C PRO A 39 4.34 0.05 2.20
N PRO A 40 5.19 -0.27 3.19
CA PRO A 40 6.57 0.21 3.21
C PRO A 40 7.42 -0.34 2.06
N ASP A 41 7.11 -1.54 1.58
CA ASP A 41 7.79 -2.16 0.42
C ASP A 41 7.46 -1.47 -0.92
N HIS A 42 6.36 -0.70 -0.96
CA HIS A 42 5.95 0.09 -2.13
C HIS A 42 6.43 1.51 -2.04
N ALA A 43 6.70 2.03 -0.84
CA ALA A 43 7.25 3.36 -0.65
C ALA A 43 8.57 3.43 -1.45
N THR A 44 8.53 4.16 -2.57
CA THR A 44 9.68 4.31 -3.46
C THR A 44 10.84 4.74 -2.58
N THR A 45 11.89 3.91 -2.52
CA THR A 45 13.13 4.31 -1.89
C THR A 45 13.60 5.50 -2.70
N ASP A 46 13.36 6.71 -2.18
CA ASP A 46 14.00 7.92 -2.65
C ASP A 46 15.49 7.60 -2.56
N ASP A 47 16.10 7.29 -3.70
CA ASP A 47 17.46 6.79 -3.82
C ASP A 47 18.40 7.94 -3.49
N ALA A 48 18.45 8.28 -2.21
CA ALA A 48 19.41 9.17 -1.60
C ALA A 48 20.76 8.44 -1.47
N ALA A 49 21.24 7.88 -2.58
CA ALA A 49 22.64 7.66 -2.81
C ALA A 49 23.24 8.98 -3.33
N ILE A 50 23.45 9.96 -2.45
CA ILE A 50 24.50 10.94 -2.70
C ILE A 50 25.83 10.19 -2.55
N ASP A 51 26.28 9.59 -3.65
CA ASP A 51 27.68 9.22 -3.82
C ASP A 51 28.46 10.53 -4.00
N GLY A 52 28.83 11.13 -2.87
CA GLY A 52 29.84 12.16 -2.83
C GLY A 52 31.19 11.50 -3.00
N ASP A 53 31.65 11.35 -4.25
CA ASP A 53 33.06 11.10 -4.53
C ASP A 53 33.69 12.24 -5.35
N ASP A 54 34.93 12.50 -4.95
CA ASP A 54 35.67 13.74 -5.02
C ASP A 54 36.49 13.89 -6.32
N ALA A 55 36.81 15.14 -6.65
CA ALA A 55 37.94 15.61 -7.47
C ALA A 55 38.06 15.28 -8.98
N VAL A 56 38.08 16.35 -9.80
CA VAL A 56 39.30 16.74 -10.53
C VAL A 56 39.47 18.26 -10.58
N GLN A 57 40.63 18.72 -10.11
CA GLN A 57 41.18 20.07 -10.27
C GLN A 57 41.92 20.24 -11.61
N ASP A 58 42.34 21.49 -11.86
CA ASP A 58 43.27 22.04 -12.88
C ASP A 58 42.64 22.44 -14.25
N ALA A 59 42.47 23.75 -14.56
CA ALA A 59 43.45 24.83 -14.88
C ALA A 59 43.41 25.12 -16.40
N ASP A 60 43.58 26.29 -17.01
CA ASP A 60 43.91 27.68 -16.64
C ASP A 60 43.54 28.58 -17.86
N SER A 61 43.10 29.81 -17.57
CA SER A 61 43.17 31.09 -18.33
C SER A 61 43.11 31.19 -19.88
N VAL A 62 42.22 32.07 -20.38
CA VAL A 62 42.59 33.26 -21.22
C VAL A 62 41.54 34.40 -21.12
N VAL A 63 42.07 35.62 -21.02
CA VAL A 63 41.53 37.01 -21.02
C VAL A 63 40.63 37.37 -22.24
N SER A 64 39.82 38.44 -22.36
CA SER A 64 39.62 39.74 -21.70
C SER A 64 38.34 40.41 -22.26
N ASP A 65 37.70 41.27 -21.44
CA ASP A 65 37.12 42.60 -21.74
C ASP A 65 36.00 42.78 -22.81
N ALA A 66 34.77 43.10 -22.36
CA ALA A 66 34.07 44.38 -22.63
C ALA A 66 32.54 44.27 -22.40
N GLU A 67 32.04 45.18 -21.58
CA GLU A 67 30.70 45.32 -21.04
C GLU A 67 29.66 45.89 -22.04
N ARG A 68 28.44 45.31 -22.07
CA ARG A 68 27.18 46.00 -22.43
C ARG A 68 25.95 45.31 -21.77
N PRO A 69 25.01 46.06 -21.14
CA PRO A 69 23.89 45.47 -20.39
C PRO A 69 22.52 45.44 -21.11
N ALA A 70 21.69 44.50 -20.61
CA ALA A 70 20.20 44.40 -20.56
C ALA A 70 19.41 43.94 -21.81
N PRO A 71 18.19 43.34 -21.68
CA PRO A 71 17.34 43.19 -20.47
C PRO A 71 16.74 41.78 -20.18
N ASP A 72 16.15 41.69 -18.97
CA ASP A 72 15.08 40.79 -18.51
C ASP A 72 14.82 39.47 -19.26
N VAL A 73 15.31 38.37 -18.65
CA VAL A 73 14.60 37.09 -18.69
C VAL A 73 14.35 36.71 -17.24
N PRO A 74 13.10 36.50 -16.78
CA PRO A 74 12.90 35.95 -15.46
C PRO A 74 13.48 34.53 -15.46
N GLU A 75 14.52 34.30 -14.67
CA GLU A 75 14.85 32.97 -14.17
C GLU A 75 13.66 32.53 -13.32
N ALA A 76 12.68 31.92 -13.98
CA ALA A 76 11.94 30.85 -13.36
C ALA A 76 12.98 29.76 -13.12
N ASP A 77 13.59 29.79 -11.94
CA ASP A 77 14.09 28.59 -11.30
C ASP A 77 12.85 27.73 -11.03
N SER A 78 12.42 27.08 -12.11
CA SER A 78 11.39 26.06 -12.12
C SER A 78 11.86 25.04 -11.11
N GLY A 79 11.13 24.95 -10.00
CA GLY A 79 11.31 23.87 -9.04
C GLY A 79 11.49 22.57 -9.80
N ASP A 80 12.64 21.96 -9.60
CA ASP A 80 12.85 20.57 -9.92
C ASP A 80 11.83 19.80 -9.07
N GLY A 81 10.67 19.56 -9.68
CA GLY A 81 9.56 18.86 -9.09
C GLY A 81 10.03 17.44 -8.83
N THR A 82 10.40 17.18 -7.57
CA THR A 82 10.63 15.84 -7.06
C THR A 82 9.39 15.01 -7.35
N LEU A 83 9.51 14.18 -8.40
CA LEU A 83 8.75 12.98 -8.70
C LEU A 83 7.22 13.09 -8.50
N ASP A 84 6.50 13.57 -9.50
CA ASP A 84 5.05 13.28 -9.65
C ASP A 84 4.88 11.81 -10.09
N GLY A 85 5.25 10.87 -9.21
CA GLY A 85 4.62 9.55 -9.16
C GLY A 85 3.39 9.70 -8.28
N GLU A 86 2.22 9.26 -8.76
CA GLU A 86 1.04 9.17 -7.87
C GLU A 86 1.46 8.37 -6.62
N PRO A 87 1.23 8.89 -5.40
CA PRO A 87 1.66 8.19 -4.20
C PRO A 87 1.02 6.81 -4.19
N ASP A 88 1.81 5.78 -3.87
CA ASP A 88 1.33 4.40 -3.85
C ASP A 88 0.02 4.27 -3.06
N ALA A 89 -0.92 3.51 -3.59
CA ALA A 89 -2.21 3.35 -2.93
C ALA A 89 -2.06 2.52 -1.64
N PRO A 90 -2.81 2.83 -0.57
CA PRO A 90 -2.89 1.96 0.60
C PRO A 90 -3.35 0.55 0.23
N ALA A 91 -2.80 -0.46 0.92
CA ALA A 91 -3.29 -1.81 0.77
C ALA A 91 -4.72 -1.92 1.31
N TRP A 92 -5.53 -2.74 0.64
CA TRP A 92 -6.91 -2.96 0.99
C TRP A 92 -7.30 -4.44 0.85
N ILE A 93 -8.30 -4.84 1.62
CA ILE A 93 -8.96 -6.14 1.54
C ILE A 93 -10.46 -5.92 1.59
N GLN A 94 -11.19 -6.49 0.63
CA GLN A 94 -12.64 -6.45 0.57
C GLN A 94 -13.23 -7.80 0.97
N PHE A 95 -14.25 -7.78 1.83
CA PHE A 95 -15.03 -8.94 2.20
C PHE A 95 -16.43 -8.92 1.56
N SER A 96 -16.87 -10.07 1.07
CA SER A 96 -18.21 -10.30 0.51
C SER A 96 -18.88 -11.51 1.16
N ASP A 97 -20.06 -11.33 1.76
CA ASP A 97 -20.75 -12.39 2.51
C ASP A 97 -21.28 -13.58 1.69
N PRO A 98 -21.93 -13.39 0.51
CA PRO A 98 -22.54 -14.50 -0.23
C PRO A 98 -21.64 -15.70 -0.49
N GLU A 99 -20.33 -15.45 -0.67
CA GLU A 99 -19.30 -16.47 -0.89
C GLU A 99 -18.26 -16.50 0.24
N SER A 100 -18.41 -15.68 1.28
CA SER A 100 -17.38 -15.46 2.32
C SER A 100 -15.99 -15.23 1.70
N GLN A 101 -15.93 -14.36 0.70
CA GLN A 101 -14.75 -14.14 -0.13
C GLN A 101 -13.98 -12.90 0.33
N LEU A 102 -12.66 -13.01 0.41
CA LEU A 102 -11.71 -11.91 0.50
C LEU A 102 -11.15 -11.61 -0.88
N ASN A 103 -11.16 -10.35 -1.28
CA ASN A 103 -10.56 -9.85 -2.50
C ASN A 103 -9.51 -8.79 -2.17
N LEU A 104 -8.33 -8.91 -2.76
CA LEU A 104 -7.18 -8.03 -2.51
C LEU A 104 -6.25 -8.03 -3.72
N ASP A 105 -5.56 -6.91 -3.93
CA ASP A 105 -4.48 -6.82 -4.91
C ASP A 105 -3.13 -6.94 -4.21
N CYS A 106 -2.19 -7.61 -4.85
CA CYS A 106 -0.85 -7.82 -4.31
C CYS A 106 0.19 -7.97 -5.43
N THR A 107 1.46 -7.77 -5.10
CA THR A 107 2.60 -8.02 -5.97
C THR A 107 3.02 -9.49 -5.97
N ASP A 108 3.99 -9.83 -6.83
CA ASP A 108 4.57 -11.17 -6.91
C ASP A 108 5.31 -11.62 -5.64
N GLU A 109 5.84 -10.67 -4.87
CA GLU A 109 6.50 -10.98 -3.60
C GLU A 109 5.48 -11.07 -2.46
N GLU A 110 4.48 -10.20 -2.47
CA GLU A 110 3.45 -10.17 -1.43
C GLU A 110 2.61 -11.43 -1.42
N TYR A 111 2.17 -11.95 -2.56
CA TYR A 111 1.36 -13.19 -2.52
C TYR A 111 2.09 -14.43 -2.07
N ASP A 112 3.42 -14.52 -2.19
CA ASP A 112 4.15 -15.64 -1.58
C ASP A 112 4.00 -15.56 -0.06
N ARG A 113 4.17 -14.36 0.51
CA ARG A 113 3.98 -14.12 1.95
C ARG A 113 2.52 -14.31 2.39
N ILE A 114 1.55 -13.81 1.62
CA ILE A 114 0.12 -13.97 1.91
C ILE A 114 -0.27 -15.44 1.84
N THR A 115 0.24 -16.19 0.87
CA THR A 115 -0.02 -17.64 0.75
C THR A 115 0.52 -18.41 1.95
N ASP A 116 1.69 -18.03 2.47
CA ASP A 116 2.24 -18.59 3.71
C ASP A 116 1.35 -18.29 4.92
N VAL A 117 0.83 -17.05 5.05
CA VAL A 117 -0.13 -16.65 6.10
C VAL A 117 -1.40 -17.50 6.03
N LEU A 118 -2.01 -17.61 4.85
CA LEU A 118 -3.25 -18.36 4.62
C LEU A 118 -3.07 -19.86 4.90
N SER A 119 -1.98 -20.44 4.41
CA SER A 119 -1.64 -21.85 4.62
C SER A 119 -1.40 -22.17 6.09
N THR A 120 -0.76 -21.25 6.83
CA THR A 120 -0.53 -21.40 8.28
C THR A 120 -1.83 -21.28 9.07
N ALA A 121 -2.73 -20.37 8.67
CA ALA A 121 -3.99 -20.19 9.35
C ALA A 121 -4.95 -21.37 9.16
N GLY A 122 -4.94 -21.98 7.96
CA GLY A 122 -5.92 -22.98 7.54
C GLY A 122 -7.34 -22.43 7.42
N ALA A 123 -8.22 -23.15 6.72
CA ALA A 123 -9.59 -22.74 6.41
C ALA A 123 -9.73 -21.59 5.39
N PHE A 124 -8.69 -21.34 4.59
CA PHE A 124 -8.72 -20.41 3.47
C PHE A 124 -8.30 -21.13 2.20
N THR A 125 -8.99 -20.87 1.11
CA THR A 125 -8.69 -21.43 -0.21
C THR A 125 -8.55 -20.31 -1.22
N ILE A 126 -7.46 -20.32 -1.99
CA ILE A 126 -7.30 -19.40 -3.13
C ILE A 126 -8.14 -19.96 -4.29
N ASP A 127 -9.14 -19.20 -4.73
CA ASP A 127 -10.06 -19.63 -5.78
C ASP A 127 -9.69 -19.07 -7.16
N GLU A 128 -9.21 -17.84 -7.19
CA GLU A 128 -8.88 -17.14 -8.44
C GLU A 128 -7.67 -16.21 -8.24
N GLN A 129 -6.85 -16.15 -9.29
CA GLN A 129 -5.75 -15.21 -9.43
C GLN A 129 -5.83 -14.62 -10.84
N ALA A 130 -6.02 -13.30 -10.93
CA ALA A 130 -6.03 -12.59 -12.20
C ALA A 130 -4.88 -11.57 -12.24
N SER A 131 -4.00 -11.71 -13.21
CA SER A 131 -2.96 -10.73 -13.54
C SER A 131 -3.42 -9.96 -14.78
N PRO A 132 -4.05 -8.78 -14.64
CA PRO A 132 -4.40 -7.95 -15.78
C PRO A 132 -3.14 -7.51 -16.55
N GLU A 133 -3.22 -7.45 -17.88
CA GLU A 133 -2.08 -7.13 -18.75
C GLU A 133 -1.58 -5.67 -18.59
N GLU A 134 -2.41 -4.82 -17.99
CA GLU A 134 -2.23 -3.36 -17.89
C GLU A 134 -1.86 -2.88 -16.47
N ALA A 135 -1.67 -3.78 -15.50
CA ALA A 135 -1.26 -3.41 -14.14
C ALA A 135 -0.16 -4.31 -13.59
N GLU A 136 0.78 -3.71 -12.87
CA GLU A 136 1.83 -4.40 -12.11
C GLU A 136 1.25 -4.94 -10.80
N GLY A 137 0.31 -5.89 -10.90
CA GLY A 137 -0.36 -6.45 -9.74
C GLY A 137 -1.21 -7.66 -10.09
N ARG A 138 -1.45 -8.50 -9.10
CA ARG A 138 -2.33 -9.67 -9.19
C ARG A 138 -3.49 -9.53 -8.22
N ASN A 139 -4.69 -9.62 -8.78
CA ASN A 139 -5.92 -9.68 -7.99
C ASN A 139 -6.10 -11.10 -7.47
N LEU A 140 -6.16 -11.25 -6.15
CA LEU A 140 -6.31 -12.50 -5.43
C LEU A 140 -7.73 -12.60 -4.87
N ARG A 141 -8.37 -13.76 -5.06
CA ARG A 141 -9.65 -14.10 -4.43
C ARG A 141 -9.52 -15.33 -3.55
N VAL A 142 -9.95 -15.18 -2.30
CA VAL A 142 -9.79 -16.20 -1.26
C VAL A 142 -11.12 -16.47 -0.58
N THR A 143 -11.64 -17.68 -0.68
CA THR A 143 -12.79 -18.11 0.13
C THR A 143 -12.33 -18.41 1.56
N ALA A 144 -13.01 -17.82 2.52
CA ALA A 144 -12.77 -17.99 3.95
C ALA A 144 -13.85 -18.88 4.59
N TYR A 145 -13.45 -20.06 5.08
CA TYR A 145 -14.32 -20.98 5.83
C TYR A 145 -14.17 -20.76 7.33
N ALA A 146 -14.25 -19.50 7.77
CA ALA A 146 -13.90 -19.07 9.12
C ALA A 146 -14.94 -18.10 9.71
N ASP A 147 -15.04 -18.05 11.03
CA ASP A 147 -15.84 -17.06 11.74
C ASP A 147 -15.18 -15.66 11.70
N PRO A 148 -15.93 -14.57 11.99
CA PRO A 148 -15.40 -13.20 11.90
C PRO A 148 -14.16 -12.94 12.75
N ASP A 149 -14.04 -13.57 13.93
CA ASP A 149 -12.89 -13.37 14.81
C ASP A 149 -11.64 -14.02 14.22
N ARG A 150 -11.79 -15.20 13.61
CA ARG A 150 -10.72 -15.87 12.88
C ARG A 150 -10.34 -15.14 11.60
N ILE A 151 -11.30 -14.58 10.86
CA ILE A 151 -11.02 -13.72 9.70
C ILE A 151 -10.25 -12.48 10.14
N GLY A 152 -10.65 -11.83 11.23
CA GLY A 152 -9.94 -10.66 11.77
C GLY A 152 -8.47 -10.95 12.11
N GLN A 153 -8.18 -12.10 12.72
CA GLN A 153 -6.81 -12.55 12.99
C GLN A 153 -5.98 -12.70 11.71
N VAL A 154 -6.56 -13.30 10.67
CA VAL A 154 -5.84 -13.57 9.42
C VAL A 154 -5.66 -12.31 8.60
N VAL A 155 -6.67 -11.43 8.55
CA VAL A 155 -6.56 -10.12 7.91
C VAL A 155 -5.46 -9.28 8.54
N ASP A 156 -5.39 -9.19 9.86
CA ASP A 156 -4.32 -8.48 10.57
C ASP A 156 -2.93 -9.03 10.18
N ARG A 157 -2.78 -10.35 10.08
CA ARG A 157 -1.54 -10.99 9.62
C ARG A 157 -1.24 -10.74 8.14
N ILE A 158 -2.26 -10.66 7.27
CA ILE A 158 -2.04 -10.32 5.85
C ILE A 158 -1.45 -8.92 5.73
N PHE A 159 -1.92 -7.95 6.51
CA PHE A 159 -1.33 -6.62 6.53
C PHE A 159 0.11 -6.63 7.06
N VAL A 160 0.35 -7.23 8.23
CA VAL A 160 1.69 -7.19 8.84
C VAL A 160 2.70 -8.07 8.09
N GLU A 161 2.36 -9.33 7.81
CA GLU A 161 3.28 -10.31 7.24
C GLU A 161 3.21 -10.37 5.70
N GLY A 162 2.04 -10.12 5.11
CA GLY A 162 1.85 -10.16 3.66
C GLY A 162 2.31 -8.87 2.99
N PHE A 163 1.68 -7.76 3.37
CA PHE A 163 1.97 -6.41 2.86
C PHE A 163 3.13 -5.72 3.58
N GLY A 164 3.67 -6.29 4.66
CA GLY A 164 4.87 -5.78 5.32
C GLY A 164 4.66 -4.59 6.26
N TYR A 165 3.43 -4.27 6.66
CA TYR A 165 3.18 -3.16 7.59
C TYR A 165 3.78 -3.41 8.97
N ASP A 166 4.24 -2.34 9.63
CA ASP A 166 4.61 -2.38 11.05
C ASP A 166 3.40 -2.70 11.95
N GLU A 167 3.65 -3.24 13.15
CA GLU A 167 2.60 -3.68 14.07
C GLU A 167 1.65 -2.54 14.54
N ASP A 168 2.07 -1.29 14.43
CA ASP A 168 1.34 -0.08 14.82
C ASP A 168 0.57 0.57 13.66
N TYR A 169 0.49 -0.08 12.49
CA TYR A 169 -0.28 0.43 11.36
C TYR A 169 -1.76 0.66 11.73
N ARG A 170 -2.33 1.71 11.13
CA ARG A 170 -3.73 2.06 11.28
C ARG A 170 -4.55 1.33 10.22
N LEU A 171 -5.61 0.65 10.64
CA LEU A 171 -6.60 0.04 9.77
C LEU A 171 -7.91 0.82 9.86
N TRP A 172 -8.58 0.97 8.73
CA TRP A 172 -9.90 1.56 8.62
C TRP A 172 -10.88 0.55 8.04
N ALA A 173 -12.14 0.61 8.48
CA ALA A 173 -13.23 -0.13 7.88
C ALA A 173 -14.30 0.81 7.31
N THR A 174 -14.72 0.58 6.07
CA THR A 174 -15.74 1.35 5.35
C THR A 174 -16.85 0.46 4.82
N GLU A 175 -17.98 1.10 4.50
CA GLU A 175 -19.13 0.46 3.82
C GLU A 175 -19.71 -0.72 4.61
N ILE A 176 -19.71 -0.54 5.93
CA ILE A 176 -20.33 -1.42 6.90
C ILE A 176 -21.86 -1.25 6.86
#